data_AF-A0A920IYM4-F1
#
_entry.id   AF-A0A920IYM4-F1
#
_cell.length_a   1.000
_cell.length_b   1.000
_cell.length_c   1.000
_cell.angle_alpha   90.00
_cell.angle_beta   90.00
_cell.angle_gamma   90.00
#
_symmetry.space_group_name_H-M   'P 1'
#
loop_
_entity.id
_entity.type
_entity.pdbx_description
1 polymer ?
#
loop_
_entity_poly.entity_id
_entity_poly.type
_entity_poly.pdbx_seq_one_letter_code
_entity_poly.pdbx_strand_id
1 'polypeptide(L)'
;MRHRLSNNKLSRPSSQRKALLRNLVSDAIMYGRIKTTKAKAKEARPILEKMITLSKTKDFNSIRKVSEFITDKSVVDHLFENVAEKFLERKVVTQE
;
A
#
# COMPACT_ATOMS: atom_id res chain seq x y z
N MET A 1 -3.65 -20.31 -21.79
CA MET A 1 -3.58 -19.29 -20.72
C MET A 1 -2.87 -19.89 -19.51
N ARG A 2 -2.14 -19.09 -18.72
CA ARG A 2 -1.45 -19.60 -17.53
C ARG A 2 -2.43 -19.49 -16.34
N HIS A 3 -2.96 -20.62 -15.89
CA HIS A 3 -4.05 -20.69 -14.91
C HIS A 3 -3.61 -20.25 -13.51
N ARG A 4 -4.55 -19.68 -12.73
CA ARG A 4 -4.39 -19.30 -11.31
C ARG A 4 -3.27 -18.28 -11.02
N LEU A 5 -2.95 -17.40 -11.96
CA LEU A 5 -2.04 -16.27 -11.69
C LEU A 5 -2.81 -15.07 -11.14
N SER A 6 -2.58 -14.73 -9.87
CA SER A 6 -3.13 -13.54 -9.22
C SER A 6 -2.30 -12.27 -9.45
N ASN A 7 -1.03 -12.41 -9.86
CA ASN A 7 -0.06 -11.30 -9.87
C ASN A 7 0.24 -10.84 -11.29
N ASN A 8 0.15 -9.54 -11.55
CA ASN A 8 0.61 -8.95 -12.79
C ASN A 8 2.10 -8.56 -12.72
N LYS A 9 2.90 -9.01 -13.70
CA LYS A 9 4.34 -8.71 -13.77
C LYS A 9 4.65 -7.27 -14.20
N LEU A 10 3.70 -6.53 -14.78
CA LEU A 10 3.87 -5.14 -15.25
C LEU A 10 5.08 -4.94 -16.21
N SER A 11 5.42 -5.99 -16.96
CA SER A 11 6.58 -6.06 -17.87
C SER A 11 7.90 -5.65 -17.23
N ARG A 12 8.11 -5.98 -15.94
CA ARG A 12 9.30 -5.61 -15.17
C ARG A 12 9.85 -6.80 -14.38
N PRO A 13 11.18 -6.86 -14.14
CA PRO A 13 11.77 -7.79 -13.18
C PRO A 13 11.27 -7.49 -11.76
N SER A 14 11.43 -8.46 -10.85
CA SER A 14 10.87 -8.43 -9.49
C SER A 14 11.31 -7.20 -8.68
N SER A 15 12.59 -6.83 -8.76
CA SER A 15 13.17 -5.67 -8.06
C SER A 15 12.52 -4.36 -8.51
N GLN A 16 12.46 -4.12 -9.82
CA GLN A 16 11.84 -2.93 -10.40
C GLN A 16 10.33 -2.88 -10.15
N ARG A 17 9.64 -4.03 -10.16
CA ARG A 17 8.21 -4.10 -9.81
C ARG A 17 7.99 -3.70 -8.35
N LYS A 18 8.82 -4.19 -7.42
CA LYS A 18 8.73 -3.83 -5.99
C LYS A 18 8.95 -2.32 -5.79
N ALA A 19 9.96 -1.75 -6.46
CA ALA A 19 10.21 -0.30 -6.40
C ALA A 19 9.04 0.52 -6.96
N LEU A 20 8.49 0.14 -8.11
CA LEU A 20 7.34 0.82 -8.70
C LEU A 20 6.12 0.81 -7.76
N LEU A 21 5.80 -0.33 -7.18
CA LEU A 21 4.66 -0.45 -6.27
C LEU A 21 4.88 0.34 -4.98
N ARG A 22 6.11 0.35 -4.44
CA ARG A 22 6.47 1.16 -3.29
C ARG A 22 6.23 2.65 -3.55
N ASN A 23 6.70 3.16 -4.69
CA ASN A 23 6.54 4.57 -5.04
C ASN A 23 5.06 4.92 -5.20
N LEU A 24 4.28 4.12 -5.95
CA LEU A 24 2.85 4.36 -6.13
C LEU A 24 2.06 4.36 -4.83
N VAL A 25 2.39 3.48 -3.89
CA VAL A 25 1.74 3.45 -2.57
C VAL A 25 2.13 4.67 -1.75
N SER A 26 3.41 5.04 -1.76
CA SER A 26 3.91 6.21 -1.02
C SER A 26 3.28 7.51 -1.53
N ASP A 27 3.23 7.68 -2.86
CA ASP A 27 2.58 8.83 -3.50
C ASP A 27 1.07 8.87 -3.22
N ALA A 28 0.41 7.71 -3.24
CA ALA A 28 -1.03 7.63 -2.93
C ALA A 28 -1.34 8.03 -1.48
N ILE A 29 -0.45 7.70 -0.53
CA ILE A 29 -0.58 8.09 0.87
C ILE A 29 -0.32 9.59 1.03
N MET A 30 0.74 10.11 0.41
CA MET A 30 1.16 11.51 0.57
C MET A 30 0.18 12.50 -0.08
N TYR A 31 -0.27 12.22 -1.30
CA TYR A 31 -1.10 13.15 -2.08
C TYR A 31 -2.60 12.81 -2.04
N GLY A 32 -2.97 11.63 -1.53
CA GLY A 32 -4.36 11.15 -1.46
C GLY A 32 -4.99 10.73 -2.79
N ARG A 33 -4.50 11.25 -3.94
CA ARG A 33 -4.95 10.86 -5.28
C ARG A 33 -3.78 10.88 -6.27
N ILE A 34 -3.66 9.83 -7.07
CA ILE A 34 -2.67 9.71 -8.14
C ILE A 34 -3.32 9.27 -9.45
N LYS A 35 -2.77 9.71 -10.58
CA LYS A 35 -3.17 9.25 -11.92
C LYS A 35 -2.17 8.21 -12.42
N THR A 36 -2.64 6.98 -12.64
CA THR A 36 -1.80 5.86 -13.12
C THR A 36 -2.58 4.94 -14.07
N THR A 37 -1.93 3.92 -14.61
CA THR A 37 -2.59 2.95 -15.50
C THR A 37 -3.43 1.95 -14.70
N LYS A 38 -4.53 1.46 -15.29
CA LYS A 38 -5.46 0.52 -14.66
C LYS A 38 -4.76 -0.73 -14.09
N ALA A 39 -3.80 -1.28 -14.83
CA ALA A 39 -3.03 -2.45 -14.40
C ALA A 39 -2.17 -2.16 -13.16
N LYS A 40 -1.49 -1.00 -13.12
CA LYS A 40 -0.69 -0.58 -11.95
C LYS A 40 -1.57 -0.32 -10.73
N ALA A 41 -2.71 0.36 -10.93
CA ALA A 41 -3.66 0.66 -9.86
C ALA A 41 -4.22 -0.60 -9.20
N LYS A 42 -4.62 -1.61 -10.01
CA LYS A 42 -5.12 -2.90 -9.49
C LYS A 42 -4.10 -3.62 -8.61
N GLU A 43 -2.83 -3.58 -8.98
CA GLU A 43 -1.75 -4.23 -8.20
C GLU A 43 -1.36 -3.43 -6.95
N ALA A 44 -1.37 -2.10 -7.01
CA ALA A 44 -1.03 -1.25 -5.87
C ALA A 44 -2.12 -1.24 -4.80
N ARG A 45 -3.39 -1.36 -5.20
CA ARG A 45 -4.56 -1.33 -4.31
C ARG A 45 -4.48 -2.28 -3.10
N PRO A 46 -4.24 -3.61 -3.25
CA PRO A 46 -4.19 -4.51 -2.10
C PRO A 46 -3.02 -4.19 -1.15
N ILE A 47 -1.93 -3.62 -1.65
CA ILE A 47 -0.79 -3.22 -0.83
C ILE A 47 -1.16 -1.98 -0.02
N LEU A 48 -1.76 -0.97 -0.65
CA LEU A 48 -2.22 0.24 0.00
C LEU A 48 -3.27 -0.06 1.10
N GLU A 49 -4.26 -0.92 0.80
CA GLU A 49 -5.28 -1.34 1.76
C GLU A 49 -4.66 -2.04 2.99
N LYS A 50 -3.62 -2.87 2.78
CA LYS A 50 -2.87 -3.51 3.87
C LYS A 50 -2.13 -2.48 4.73
N MET A 51 -1.49 -1.48 4.13
CA MET A 51 -0.80 -0.42 4.88
C MET A 51 -1.77 0.39 5.74
N ILE A 52 -2.94 0.75 5.19
CA ILE A 52 -4.00 1.44 5.95
C ILE A 52 -4.54 0.55 7.08
N THR A 53 -4.63 -0.76 6.86
CA THR A 53 -5.11 -1.68 7.89
C THR A 53 -4.12 -1.77 9.05
N LEU A 54 -2.82 -1.90 8.75
CA LEU A 54 -1.77 -1.90 9.76
C LEU A 54 -1.71 -0.57 10.52
N SER A 55 -1.96 0.56 9.85
CA SER A 55 -1.88 1.87 10.49
C SER A 55 -2.96 2.12 11.54
N LYS A 56 -4.09 1.38 11.51
CA LYS A 56 -5.17 1.52 12.49
C LYS A 56 -4.80 1.07 13.90
N THR A 57 -3.90 0.07 14.04
CA THR A 57 -3.59 -0.47 15.38
C THR A 57 -2.57 0.36 16.16
N LYS A 58 -1.83 1.26 15.50
CA LYS A 58 -0.83 2.17 16.09
C LYS A 58 0.23 1.49 17.00
N ASP A 59 0.54 0.20 16.78
CA ASP A 59 1.56 -0.54 17.52
C ASP A 59 2.97 -0.40 16.92
N PHE A 60 4.02 -0.57 17.73
CA PHE A 60 5.42 -0.61 17.25
C PHE A 60 5.66 -1.69 16.18
N ASN A 61 5.01 -2.85 16.29
CA ASN A 61 5.11 -3.91 15.28
C ASN A 61 4.51 -3.47 13.94
N SER A 62 3.38 -2.75 13.97
CA SER A 62 2.73 -2.20 12.78
C SER A 62 3.60 -1.12 12.14
N ILE A 63 4.18 -0.22 12.94
CA ILE A 63 5.12 0.80 12.47
C ILE A 63 6.33 0.15 11.79
N ARG A 64 6.91 -0.90 12.38
CA ARG A 64 8.03 -1.64 11.79
C ARG A 64 7.69 -2.28 10.45
N LYS A 65 6.52 -2.92 10.35
CA LYS A 65 6.03 -3.54 9.10
C LYS A 65 5.80 -2.52 7.99
N VAL A 66 5.22 -1.37 8.33
CA VAL A 66 5.01 -0.27 7.35
C VAL A 66 6.36 0.31 6.91
N SER A 67 7.27 0.54 7.85
CA SER A 67 8.61 1.10 7.58
C SER A 67 9.52 0.15 6.79
N GLU A 68 9.28 -1.16 6.83
CA GLU A 68 9.98 -2.12 5.97
C GLU A 68 9.62 -1.92 4.49
N PHE A 69 8.38 -1.49 4.22
CA PHE A 69 7.89 -1.27 2.87
C PHE A 69 8.09 0.15 2.38
N ILE A 70 7.65 1.15 3.15
CA ILE A 70 7.74 2.58 2.86
C ILE A 70 9.03 3.12 3.49
N THR A 71 9.93 3.64 2.65
CA THR A 71 11.26 4.09 3.09
C THR A 71 11.26 5.51 3.63
N ASP A 72 10.31 6.35 3.23
CA ASP A 72 10.25 7.74 3.67
C ASP A 72 9.48 7.85 5.00
N LYS A 73 10.17 8.36 6.02
CA LYS A 73 9.61 8.54 7.36
C LYS A 73 8.43 9.51 7.37
N SER A 74 8.48 10.58 6.56
CA SER A 74 7.42 11.59 6.50
C SER A 74 6.07 10.99 6.06
N VAL A 75 6.12 10.06 5.10
CA VAL A 75 4.94 9.35 4.60
C VAL A 75 4.39 8.38 5.66
N VAL A 76 5.28 7.75 6.44
CA VAL A 76 4.87 6.86 7.55
C VAL A 76 4.16 7.67 8.62
N ASP A 77 4.74 8.79 9.05
CA ASP A 77 4.14 9.66 10.07
C ASP A 77 2.78 10.19 9.58
N HIS A 78 2.70 10.65 8.33
CA HIS A 78 1.43 11.09 7.72
C HIS A 78 0.35 9.98 7.67
N LEU A 79 0.75 8.73 7.41
CA LEU A 79 -0.17 7.59 7.37
C LEU A 79 -0.81 7.33 8.74
N PHE A 80 -0.02 7.39 9.82
CA PHE A 80 -0.49 7.09 11.18
C PHE A 80 -1.27 8.24 11.82
N GLU A 81 -0.89 9.49 11.53
CA GLU A 81 -1.55 10.68 12.08
C GLU A 81 -2.84 11.00 11.33
N ASN A 82 -2.79 11.11 10.01
CA ASN A 82 -3.90 11.70 9.24
C ASN A 82 -4.78 10.64 8.57
N VAL A 83 -4.15 9.66 7.92
CA VAL A 83 -4.89 8.70 7.09
C VAL A 83 -5.57 7.64 7.96
N ALA A 84 -4.88 7.12 8.97
CA ALA A 84 -5.42 6.09 9.87
C ALA A 84 -6.73 6.55 10.53
N GLU A 85 -6.78 7.80 11.02
CA GLU A 85 -7.93 8.37 11.71
C GLU A 85 -9.17 8.46 10.81
N LYS A 86 -8.99 8.87 9.55
CA LYS A 86 -10.07 8.94 8.56
C LYS A 86 -10.70 7.58 8.23
N PHE A 87 -9.98 6.48 8.45
CA PHE A 87 -10.43 5.14 8.09
C PHE A 87 -10.80 4.26 9.29
N LEU A 88 -10.88 4.80 10.52
CA LEU A 88 -11.22 4.05 11.72
C LEU A 88 -12.56 3.31 11.62
N GLU A 89 -13.61 4.01 11.19
CA GLU A 89 -14.96 3.45 11.09
C GLU A 89 -15.13 2.45 9.93
N ARG A 90 -14.23 2.49 8.94
CA ARG A 90 -14.30 1.62 7.77
C ARG A 90 -13.85 0.20 8.14
N LYS A 91 -14.80 -0.69 8.41
CA LYS A 91 -14.54 -2.13 8.55
C LYS A 91 -14.07 -2.69 7.22
N VAL A 92 -12.87 -3.26 7.19
CA VAL A 92 -12.37 -4.01 6.05
C VAL A 92 -12.77 -5.47 6.29
N VAL A 93 -13.63 -6.02 5.44
CA VAL A 93 -13.92 -7.46 5.43
C VAL A 93 -12.61 -8.15 5.05
N THR A 94 -11.91 -8.69 6.04
CA THR A 94 -10.79 -9.61 5.81
C THR A 94 -11.38 -10.86 5.17
N GLN A 95 -11.31 -10.93 3.84
CA GLN A 95 -11.66 -12.13 3.11
C GLN A 95 -10.63 -13.20 3.44
N GLU A 96 -11.12 -14.29 4.05
CA GLU A 96 -10.55 -15.62 3.94
C GLU A 96 -10.41 -16.04 2.46
#